data_AF-A0A5Y0GB53-F1
#
_entry.id   AF-A0A5Y0GB53-F1
#
_cell.length_a   1.000
_cell.length_b   1.000
_cell.length_c   1.000
_cell.angle_alpha   90.00
_cell.angle_beta   90.00
_cell.angle_gamma   90.00
#
_symmetry.space_group_name_H-M   'P 1'
#
loop_
_entity.id
_entity.type
_entity.pdbx_description
1 polymer ?
#
loop_
_entity_poly.entity_id
_entity_poly.type
_entity_poly.pdbx_seq_one_letter_code
_entity_poly.pdbx_strand_id
1 'polypeptide(L)'
;MNVGHLNFFKVNKCGLYKVNDDNTYGLELSETFDLIQDWVGTKSLALTIPWDPKEKPNRSKCYCKDIYKDENTGDFLIMLWKSDTDSTGSLLGASEDGEIGSSSVVKYTNSYRGKKVIWGRPCFYWVIPELETIVSIKFDHSVCDSELFQDYVHSSITNRVKHSKRVKNKTEKGYIRLSNTDDEDLYKYMYRFDMKLRSLETTHTELGKLIPKITHIVRRETIIINPNDARADWLKTFSTLVPFVSGKKNAKTRQIEIKAEAKPSLNEVQEIIEKYSAEDREKRLWDNVGFATDKGITWVDKYRMRDILNVPSDDYSTYSAAYIYEQISHKRKEFISPILKELKALQSQPRIKKASGED
;
A
#
# COMPACT_ATOMS: atom_id res chain seq x y z
N MET A 1 1.48 25.78 4.13
CA MET A 1 2.02 24.75 3.23
C MET A 1 1.86 23.38 3.87
N ASN A 2 1.26 22.44 3.15
CA ASN A 2 1.00 21.09 3.63
C ASN A 2 2.05 20.09 3.14
N VAL A 3 2.36 19.11 3.97
CA VAL A 3 3.41 18.12 3.73
C VAL A 3 2.78 16.76 3.48
N GLY A 4 3.00 16.20 2.29
CA GLY A 4 2.60 14.85 1.91
C GLY A 4 3.77 13.88 2.02
N HIS A 5 3.65 12.84 2.83
CA HIS A 5 4.67 11.80 2.95
C HIS A 5 4.46 10.71 1.90
N LEU A 6 5.47 10.51 1.05
CA LEU A 6 5.46 9.56 -0.06
C LEU A 6 6.01 8.21 0.40
N ASN A 7 5.27 7.14 0.14
CA ASN A 7 5.72 5.76 0.32
C ASN A 7 5.58 5.00 -0.99
N PHE A 8 6.65 4.38 -1.46
CA PHE A 8 6.71 3.73 -2.76
C PHE A 8 6.44 2.23 -2.61
N PHE A 9 5.65 1.69 -3.52
CA PHE A 9 5.28 0.28 -3.58
C PHE A 9 5.60 -0.26 -4.97
N LYS A 10 6.18 -1.46 -5.00
CA LYS A 10 6.34 -2.25 -6.22
C LYS A 10 5.08 -3.06 -6.45
N VAL A 11 4.55 -3.02 -7.68
CA VAL A 11 3.46 -3.88 -8.10
C VAL A 11 4.04 -5.26 -8.42
N ASN A 12 3.63 -6.28 -7.69
CA ASN A 12 4.12 -7.66 -7.90
C ASN A 12 3.19 -8.44 -8.83
N LYS A 13 1.89 -8.12 -8.80
CA LYS A 13 0.87 -8.71 -9.68
C LYS A 13 -0.11 -7.62 -10.09
N CYS A 14 -0.41 -7.52 -11.38
CA CYS A 14 -1.52 -6.73 -11.90
C CYS A 14 -1.90 -7.32 -13.27
N GLY A 15 -3.10 -7.89 -13.35
CA GLY A 15 -3.60 -8.43 -14.60
C GLY A 15 -4.33 -9.76 -14.44
N LEU A 16 -4.60 -10.37 -15.58
CA LEU A 16 -5.20 -11.69 -15.68
C LEU A 16 -4.14 -12.77 -15.65
N TYR A 17 -4.32 -13.75 -14.76
CA TYR A 17 -3.42 -14.89 -14.60
C TYR A 17 -4.20 -16.19 -14.72
N LYS A 18 -3.57 -17.20 -15.32
CA LYS A 18 -4.06 -18.59 -15.24
C LYS A 18 -3.66 -19.20 -13.90
N VAL A 19 -4.25 -20.35 -13.58
CA VAL A 19 -3.82 -21.14 -12.42
C VAL A 19 -2.39 -21.61 -12.64
N ASN A 20 -1.52 -21.39 -11.65
CA ASN A 20 -0.10 -21.74 -11.67
C ASN A 20 0.71 -21.09 -12.82
N ASP A 21 0.26 -19.94 -13.32
CA ASP A 21 0.96 -19.16 -14.34
C ASP A 21 1.25 -17.75 -13.81
N ASP A 22 2.47 -17.28 -14.05
CA ASP A 22 2.92 -15.95 -13.66
C ASP A 22 2.87 -14.94 -14.81
N ASN A 23 2.52 -15.37 -16.02
CA ASN A 23 2.30 -14.48 -17.16
C ASN A 23 0.98 -13.72 -17.04
N THR A 24 1.00 -12.45 -17.44
CA THR A 24 -0.20 -11.63 -17.58
C THR A 24 -0.85 -11.85 -18.94
N TYR A 25 -2.18 -11.87 -18.96
CA TYR A 25 -3.00 -12.03 -20.17
C TYR A 25 -3.93 -10.82 -20.37
N GLY A 26 -3.39 -9.61 -20.17
CA GLY A 26 -4.12 -8.34 -20.18
C GLY A 26 -4.53 -7.86 -18.79
N LEU A 27 -5.15 -6.68 -18.76
CA LEU A 27 -5.45 -5.90 -17.54
C LEU A 27 -4.19 -5.52 -16.75
N GLU A 28 -3.06 -5.31 -17.43
CA GLU A 28 -1.89 -4.70 -16.80
C GLU A 28 -2.22 -3.29 -16.27
N LEU A 29 -1.27 -2.67 -15.56
CA LEU A 29 -1.55 -1.52 -14.70
C LEU A 29 -2.27 -0.37 -15.42
N SER A 30 -1.82 0.03 -16.62
CA SER A 30 -2.48 1.10 -17.39
C SER A 30 -3.93 0.74 -17.72
N GLU A 31 -4.17 -0.42 -18.33
CA GLU A 31 -5.52 -0.86 -18.74
C GLU A 31 -6.46 -0.98 -17.52
N THR A 32 -5.93 -1.47 -16.39
CA THR A 32 -6.68 -1.55 -15.13
C THR A 32 -7.19 -0.19 -14.67
N PHE A 33 -6.33 0.83 -14.64
CA PHE A 33 -6.73 2.15 -14.14
C PHE A 33 -7.55 2.95 -15.16
N ASP A 34 -7.33 2.74 -16.46
CA ASP A 34 -8.22 3.24 -17.53
C ASP A 34 -9.65 2.71 -17.33
N LEU A 35 -9.80 1.40 -17.15
CA LEU A 35 -11.12 0.78 -16.96
C LEU A 35 -11.81 1.21 -15.65
N ILE A 36 -11.02 1.45 -14.59
CA ILE A 36 -11.56 1.99 -13.33
C ILE A 36 -12.02 3.43 -13.56
N GLN A 37 -11.23 4.27 -14.23
CA GLN A 37 -11.57 5.65 -14.56
C GLN A 37 -12.87 5.73 -15.37
N ASP A 38 -12.99 4.92 -16.42
CA ASP A 38 -14.21 4.82 -17.24
C ASP A 38 -15.43 4.40 -16.43
N TRP A 39 -15.26 3.41 -15.53
CA TRP A 39 -16.35 2.92 -14.70
C TRP A 39 -16.86 3.98 -13.71
N VAL A 40 -15.95 4.71 -13.07
CA VAL A 40 -16.31 5.69 -12.05
C VAL A 40 -16.79 7.01 -12.67
N GLY A 41 -16.22 7.45 -13.80
CA GLY A 41 -16.42 8.78 -14.38
C GLY A 41 -17.87 9.20 -14.64
N THR A 42 -18.81 8.26 -14.73
CA THR A 42 -20.24 8.54 -14.94
C THR A 42 -21.10 8.40 -13.66
N LYS A 43 -20.50 8.35 -12.47
CA LYS A 43 -21.18 7.96 -11.22
C LYS A 43 -21.08 9.03 -10.13
N SER A 44 -22.07 9.04 -9.25
CA SER A 44 -21.96 9.73 -7.96
C SER A 44 -21.07 8.94 -7.00
N LEU A 45 -20.48 9.62 -6.02
CA LEU A 45 -19.57 9.02 -5.04
C LEU A 45 -20.12 7.74 -4.41
N ALA A 46 -21.39 7.73 -3.97
CA ALA A 46 -22.00 6.57 -3.31
C ALA A 46 -22.02 5.30 -4.18
N LEU A 47 -21.97 5.43 -5.51
CA LEU A 47 -22.00 4.33 -6.48
C LEU A 47 -20.61 3.83 -6.90
N THR A 48 -19.54 4.38 -6.32
CA THR A 48 -18.14 4.03 -6.61
C THR A 48 -17.55 3.01 -5.63
N ILE A 49 -18.36 2.43 -4.74
CA ILE A 49 -17.94 1.31 -3.90
C ILE A 49 -18.01 -0.02 -4.67
N PRO A 50 -16.91 -0.80 -4.76
CA PRO A 50 -16.86 -1.96 -5.63
C PRO A 50 -17.36 -3.26 -4.99
N TRP A 51 -17.82 -3.23 -3.74
CA TRP A 51 -18.51 -4.33 -3.08
C TRP A 51 -19.87 -3.88 -2.56
N ASP A 52 -20.72 -4.84 -2.18
CA ASP A 52 -21.96 -4.55 -1.46
C ASP A 52 -21.65 -4.35 0.05
N PRO A 53 -21.87 -3.14 0.61
CA PRO A 53 -21.72 -2.93 2.05
C PRO A 53 -22.67 -3.77 2.91
N LYS A 54 -23.80 -4.25 2.36
CA LYS A 54 -24.78 -5.07 3.08
C LYS A 54 -24.32 -6.51 3.23
N GLU A 55 -23.65 -7.06 2.22
CA GLU A 55 -23.11 -8.43 2.28
C GLU A 55 -21.93 -8.54 3.27
N LYS A 56 -21.15 -7.47 3.43
CA LYS A 56 -19.99 -7.42 4.33
C LYS A 56 -20.00 -6.15 5.19
N PRO A 57 -20.87 -6.06 6.22
CA PRO A 57 -21.03 -4.84 7.02
C PRO A 57 -19.78 -4.45 7.81
N ASN A 58 -18.94 -5.43 8.18
CA ASN A 58 -17.70 -5.20 8.92
C ASN A 58 -16.52 -4.79 8.02
N ARG A 59 -16.70 -4.78 6.69
CA ARG A 59 -15.66 -4.33 5.76
C ARG A 59 -15.65 -2.80 5.74
N SER A 60 -14.47 -2.21 5.87
CA SER A 60 -14.29 -0.76 5.67
C SER A 60 -14.93 -0.33 4.35
N LYS A 61 -15.70 0.76 4.35
CA LYS A 61 -16.30 1.29 3.12
C LYS A 61 -15.30 2.23 2.44
N CYS A 62 -15.15 2.08 1.14
CA CYS A 62 -14.20 2.85 0.34
C CYS A 62 -14.81 3.21 -1.00
N TYR A 63 -14.63 4.46 -1.41
CA TYR A 63 -15.22 5.05 -2.60
C TYR A 63 -14.12 5.71 -3.44
N CYS A 64 -14.28 5.82 -4.76
CA CYS A 64 -13.40 6.65 -5.58
C CYS A 64 -13.98 8.06 -5.64
N LYS A 65 -13.25 9.02 -5.07
CA LYS A 65 -13.65 10.42 -5.03
C LYS A 65 -13.17 11.18 -6.26
N ASP A 66 -12.01 10.81 -6.77
CA ASP A 66 -11.40 11.42 -7.94
C ASP A 66 -10.36 10.48 -8.57
N ILE A 67 -10.21 10.56 -9.88
CA ILE A 67 -9.17 9.86 -10.62
C ILE A 67 -8.76 10.71 -11.83
N TYR A 68 -7.49 11.08 -11.84
CA TYR A 68 -6.87 11.88 -12.89
C TYR A 68 -5.84 11.02 -13.62
N LYS A 69 -5.76 11.18 -14.95
CA LYS A 69 -4.74 10.59 -15.81
C LYS A 69 -3.98 11.71 -16.48
N ASP A 70 -2.65 11.64 -16.46
CA ASP A 70 -1.80 12.53 -17.26
C ASP A 70 -1.52 11.88 -18.62
N GLU A 71 -1.92 12.55 -19.69
CA GLU A 71 -1.77 12.05 -21.05
C GLU A 71 -0.31 11.98 -21.52
N ASN A 72 0.59 12.75 -20.90
CA ASN A 72 2.00 12.80 -21.31
C ASN A 72 2.81 11.61 -20.79
N THR A 73 2.55 11.22 -19.54
CA THR A 73 3.29 10.16 -18.85
C THR A 73 2.52 8.85 -18.76
N GLY A 74 1.18 8.89 -18.91
CA GLY A 74 0.31 7.76 -18.62
C GLY A 74 0.16 7.46 -17.13
N ASP A 75 0.64 8.35 -16.25
CA ASP A 75 0.46 8.22 -14.81
C ASP A 75 -0.99 8.49 -14.41
N PHE A 76 -1.42 7.88 -13.31
CA PHE A 76 -2.70 8.17 -12.69
C PHE A 76 -2.51 8.71 -11.29
N LEU A 77 -3.36 9.66 -10.87
CA LEU A 77 -3.57 9.93 -9.46
C LEU A 77 -5.01 9.56 -9.10
N ILE A 78 -5.16 8.64 -8.15
CA ILE A 78 -6.45 8.24 -7.62
C ILE A 78 -6.60 8.71 -6.18
N MET A 79 -7.75 9.31 -5.91
CA MET A 79 -8.19 9.70 -4.58
C MET A 79 -9.34 8.80 -4.16
N LEU A 80 -9.08 7.93 -3.19
CA LEU A 80 -10.12 7.16 -2.53
C LEU A 80 -10.66 7.91 -1.31
N TRP A 81 -11.87 7.57 -0.89
CA TRP A 81 -12.52 8.06 0.31
C TRP A 81 -12.82 6.90 1.24
N LYS A 82 -12.03 6.73 2.29
CA LYS A 82 -12.26 5.71 3.31
C LYS A 82 -13.27 6.24 4.32
N SER A 83 -14.44 5.62 4.39
CA SER A 83 -15.43 5.97 5.40
C SER A 83 -14.91 5.59 6.76
N ASP A 84 -15.11 6.49 7.72
CA ASP A 84 -14.65 6.32 9.09
C ASP A 84 -15.71 6.86 10.04
N THR A 85 -15.94 6.13 11.13
CA THR A 85 -16.94 6.43 12.15
C THR A 85 -16.30 6.83 13.49
N ASP A 86 -15.00 6.63 13.67
CA ASP A 86 -14.32 6.91 14.93
C ASP A 86 -13.78 8.34 14.99
N SER A 87 -14.22 9.06 16.03
CA SER A 87 -14.08 10.51 16.15
C SER A 87 -12.84 10.89 16.95
N THR A 88 -11.80 11.33 16.24
CA THR A 88 -10.77 12.23 16.76
C THR A 88 -10.52 13.36 15.74
N GLY A 89 -11.44 14.35 15.74
CA GLY A 89 -11.22 15.71 15.24
C GLY A 89 -10.93 15.97 13.74
N SER A 90 -10.66 14.94 12.93
CA SER A 90 -10.17 15.08 11.54
C SER A 90 -11.13 14.58 10.46
N LEU A 91 -12.34 14.15 10.83
CA LEU A 91 -13.33 13.64 9.89
C LEU A 91 -13.79 14.74 8.93
N LEU A 92 -13.68 14.43 7.64
CA LEU A 92 -14.20 15.24 6.57
C LEU A 92 -15.46 14.58 6.02
N GLY A 93 -16.35 15.37 5.42
CA GLY A 93 -17.56 14.88 4.76
C GLY A 93 -17.45 15.00 3.25
N ALA A 94 -17.75 13.93 2.53
CA ALA A 94 -17.98 13.99 1.09
C ALA A 94 -19.47 13.80 0.79
N SER A 95 -20.03 14.62 -0.11
CA SER A 95 -21.43 14.47 -0.51
C SER A 95 -21.65 13.16 -1.25
N GLU A 96 -22.66 12.38 -0.86
CA GLU A 96 -22.99 11.11 -1.52
C GLU A 96 -23.34 11.29 -3.01
N ASP A 97 -24.04 12.39 -3.30
CA ASP A 97 -24.46 12.78 -4.65
C ASP A 97 -23.40 13.61 -5.38
N GLY A 98 -22.23 13.82 -4.76
CA GLY A 98 -21.14 14.58 -5.35
C GLY A 98 -20.59 13.90 -6.59
N GLU A 99 -20.37 14.70 -7.64
CA GLU A 99 -19.65 14.27 -8.84
C GLU A 99 -18.18 13.94 -8.51
N ILE A 100 -17.64 12.98 -9.24
CA ILE A 100 -16.21 12.64 -9.17
C ILE A 100 -15.39 13.84 -9.65
N GLY A 101 -14.27 14.10 -8.99
CA GLY A 101 -13.45 15.29 -9.29
C GLY A 101 -13.88 16.58 -8.60
N SER A 102 -15.05 16.63 -7.97
CA SER A 102 -15.42 17.79 -7.16
C SER A 102 -14.49 17.95 -5.95
N SER A 103 -13.81 19.09 -5.82
CA SER A 103 -12.88 19.35 -4.72
C SER A 103 -13.61 19.69 -3.39
N SER A 104 -14.91 19.97 -3.45
CA SER A 104 -15.70 20.40 -2.29
C SER A 104 -15.76 19.32 -1.20
N VAL A 105 -15.30 19.69 -0.01
CA VAL A 105 -15.36 18.85 1.19
C VAL A 105 -16.20 19.54 2.25
N VAL A 106 -17.14 18.81 2.85
CA VAL A 106 -18.00 19.31 3.93
C VAL A 106 -17.23 19.20 5.24
N LYS A 107 -16.87 20.33 5.84
CA LYS A 107 -16.32 20.38 7.20
C LYS A 107 -17.46 20.16 8.21
N TYR A 108 -17.22 19.39 9.27
CA TYR A 108 -18.22 19.11 10.31
C TYR A 108 -18.62 20.41 11.02
N THR A 109 -19.77 20.99 10.64
CA THR A 109 -20.39 22.14 11.33
C THR A 109 -21.82 21.79 11.73
N ASN A 110 -22.32 22.42 12.80
CA ASN A 110 -23.64 22.16 13.41
C ASN A 110 -24.85 22.45 12.48
N SER A 111 -24.63 22.76 11.20
CA SER A 111 -25.64 23.24 10.25
C SER A 111 -26.13 22.18 9.25
N TYR A 112 -25.75 20.90 9.42
CA TYR A 112 -26.05 19.86 8.43
C TYR A 112 -27.40 19.17 8.64
N ARG A 113 -28.50 19.85 8.30
CA ARG A 113 -29.84 19.23 8.20
C ARG A 113 -30.18 18.93 6.73
N GLY A 114 -30.22 17.65 6.37
CA GLY A 114 -30.96 17.18 5.18
C GLY A 114 -30.16 16.68 3.96
N LYS A 115 -28.83 16.80 3.93
CA LYS A 115 -28.01 16.25 2.83
C LYS A 115 -27.35 14.93 3.25
N LYS A 116 -27.12 14.01 2.31
CA LYS A 116 -26.45 12.72 2.57
C LYS A 116 -24.93 12.87 2.44
N VAL A 117 -24.18 12.47 3.46
CA VAL A 117 -22.72 12.61 3.54
C VAL A 117 -22.06 11.33 3.96
N ILE A 118 -20.97 11.02 3.28
CA ILE A 118 -20.02 9.98 3.65
C ILE A 118 -18.92 10.63 4.48
N TRP A 119 -18.96 10.43 5.78
CA TRP A 119 -17.89 10.82 6.70
C TRP A 119 -16.70 9.88 6.53
N GLY A 120 -15.50 10.46 6.43
CA GLY A 120 -14.30 9.70 6.16
C GLY A 120 -13.06 10.57 5.98
N ARG A 121 -12.02 9.94 5.42
CA ARG A 121 -10.73 10.57 5.13
C ARG A 121 -10.28 10.19 3.71
N PRO A 122 -9.64 11.10 2.96
CA PRO A 122 -9.09 10.80 1.65
C PRO A 122 -7.87 9.88 1.76
N CYS A 123 -7.64 9.08 0.71
CA CYS A 123 -6.42 8.31 0.50
C CYS A 123 -5.90 8.61 -0.92
N PHE A 124 -4.64 9.02 -1.04
CA PHE A 124 -4.06 9.42 -2.32
C PHE A 124 -3.04 8.38 -2.79
N TYR A 125 -3.18 7.94 -4.04
CA TYR A 125 -2.24 7.02 -4.68
C TYR A 125 -1.86 7.50 -6.06
N TRP A 126 -0.56 7.65 -6.30
CA TRP A 126 0.02 7.94 -7.60
C TRP A 126 0.49 6.63 -8.24
N VAL A 127 -0.12 6.27 -9.35
CA VAL A 127 0.17 5.06 -10.12
C VAL A 127 1.09 5.44 -11.28
N ILE A 128 2.19 4.72 -11.42
CA ILE A 128 3.20 4.92 -12.46
C ILE A 128 3.30 3.60 -13.25
N PRO A 129 2.44 3.39 -14.28
CA PRO A 129 2.42 2.15 -15.05
C PRO A 129 3.77 1.76 -15.66
N GLU A 130 4.48 2.73 -16.23
CA GLU A 130 5.79 2.52 -16.88
C GLU A 130 6.83 1.89 -15.93
N LEU A 131 6.72 2.14 -14.61
CA LEU A 131 7.68 1.68 -13.60
C LEU A 131 7.11 0.59 -12.69
N GLU A 132 5.91 0.08 -12.99
CA GLU A 132 5.18 -0.88 -12.14
C GLU A 132 5.18 -0.45 -10.67
N THR A 133 4.96 0.85 -10.44
CA THR A 133 5.13 1.48 -9.11
C THR A 133 3.88 2.24 -8.73
N ILE A 134 3.51 2.14 -7.45
CA ILE A 134 2.44 2.93 -6.84
C ILE A 134 3.00 3.66 -5.65
N VAL A 135 2.65 4.93 -5.49
CA VAL A 135 3.12 5.78 -4.39
C VAL A 135 1.92 6.23 -3.58
N SER A 136 1.86 5.88 -2.29
CA SER A 136 0.86 6.47 -1.39
C SER A 136 1.34 7.83 -0.88
N ILE A 137 0.41 8.77 -0.74
CA ILE A 137 0.70 10.14 -0.30
C ILE A 137 -0.11 10.41 0.96
N LYS A 138 0.57 10.46 2.12
CA LYS A 138 -0.05 10.72 3.43
C LYS A 138 0.09 12.19 3.80
N PHE A 139 -1.02 12.92 3.83
CA PHE A 139 -1.15 14.23 4.48
C PHE A 139 -1.73 14.07 5.90
N ASP A 140 -1.70 15.12 6.71
CA ASP A 140 -2.22 15.09 8.08
C ASP A 140 -3.73 14.76 8.16
N HIS A 141 -4.50 15.16 7.15
CA HIS A 141 -5.95 14.92 7.05
C HIS A 141 -6.30 13.65 6.25
N SER A 142 -5.29 12.92 5.76
CA SER A 142 -5.48 11.76 4.89
C SER A 142 -5.00 10.48 5.59
N VAL A 143 -5.40 9.33 5.05
CA VAL A 143 -4.92 8.03 5.50
C VAL A 143 -4.31 7.26 4.35
N CYS A 144 -3.35 6.39 4.67
CA CYS A 144 -2.84 5.39 3.74
C CYS A 144 -3.30 4.02 4.24
N ASP A 145 -3.79 3.20 3.31
CA ASP A 145 -4.28 1.86 3.59
C ASP A 145 -4.08 1.03 2.33
N SER A 146 -2.88 0.44 2.21
CA SER A 146 -2.47 -0.31 1.03
C SER A 146 -3.28 -1.58 0.83
N GLU A 147 -3.76 -2.21 1.90
CA GLU A 147 -4.64 -3.38 1.81
C GLU A 147 -5.99 -2.97 1.23
N LEU A 148 -6.62 -1.92 1.79
CA LEU A 148 -7.89 -1.40 1.28
C LEU A 148 -7.78 -0.93 -0.18
N PHE A 149 -6.65 -0.33 -0.56
CA PHE A 149 -6.39 0.07 -1.94
C PHE A 149 -6.29 -1.13 -2.89
N GLN A 150 -5.52 -2.16 -2.53
CA GLN A 150 -5.44 -3.39 -3.32
C GLN A 150 -6.80 -4.06 -3.48
N ASP A 151 -7.54 -4.14 -2.37
CA ASP A 151 -8.91 -4.62 -2.32
C ASP A 151 -9.86 -3.82 -3.21
N TYR A 152 -9.71 -2.49 -3.22
CA TYR A 152 -10.49 -1.58 -4.04
C TYR A 152 -10.24 -1.83 -5.53
N VAL A 153 -8.99 -1.88 -5.96
CA VAL A 153 -8.61 -2.13 -7.36
C VAL A 153 -9.10 -3.52 -7.80
N HIS A 154 -8.80 -4.55 -7.00
CA HIS A 154 -9.24 -5.92 -7.27
C HIS A 154 -10.77 -6.04 -7.39
N SER A 155 -11.50 -5.48 -6.42
CA SER A 155 -12.96 -5.54 -6.39
C SER A 155 -13.57 -4.73 -7.54
N SER A 156 -12.96 -3.62 -7.94
CA SER A 156 -13.47 -2.77 -9.03
C SER A 156 -13.47 -3.54 -10.35
N ILE A 157 -12.33 -4.16 -10.67
CA ILE A 157 -12.17 -4.97 -11.89
C ILE A 157 -13.10 -6.19 -11.89
N THR A 158 -13.17 -6.90 -10.77
CA THR A 158 -13.93 -8.16 -10.66
C THR A 158 -15.44 -7.94 -10.55
N ASN A 159 -15.91 -6.93 -9.81
CA ASN A 159 -17.35 -6.78 -9.52
C ASN A 159 -18.07 -5.72 -10.36
N ARG A 160 -17.37 -4.69 -10.84
CA ARG A 160 -18.04 -3.48 -11.35
C ARG A 160 -17.69 -3.11 -12.79
N VAL A 161 -16.40 -3.13 -13.14
CA VAL A 161 -15.92 -2.80 -14.48
C VAL A 161 -16.52 -3.75 -15.51
N LYS A 162 -16.99 -3.21 -16.63
CA LYS A 162 -17.40 -4.01 -17.78
C LYS A 162 -16.18 -4.34 -18.63
N HIS A 163 -16.12 -5.55 -19.15
CA HIS A 163 -15.05 -5.99 -20.05
C HIS A 163 -15.64 -6.18 -21.44
N SER A 164 -15.09 -5.53 -22.45
CA SER A 164 -15.65 -5.56 -23.81
C SER A 164 -15.49 -6.92 -24.48
N LYS A 165 -14.39 -7.63 -24.21
CA LYS A 165 -14.03 -8.91 -24.84
C LYS A 165 -14.04 -10.11 -23.88
N ARG A 166 -14.60 -9.92 -22.67
CA ARG A 166 -14.53 -10.95 -21.62
C ARG A 166 -15.83 -11.09 -20.86
N VAL A 167 -16.14 -12.33 -20.51
CA VAL A 167 -17.30 -12.68 -19.68
C VAL A 167 -16.84 -12.95 -18.25
N LYS A 168 -17.63 -12.45 -17.28
CA LYS A 168 -17.42 -12.73 -15.85
C LYS A 168 -18.28 -13.90 -15.41
N ASN A 169 -17.64 -14.93 -14.86
CA ASN A 169 -18.31 -16.09 -14.30
C ASN A 169 -18.02 -16.18 -12.80
N LYS A 170 -19.04 -16.51 -12.01
CA LYS A 170 -18.90 -16.76 -10.57
C LYS A 170 -18.85 -18.27 -10.37
N THR A 171 -17.76 -18.75 -9.79
CA THR A 171 -17.61 -20.16 -9.39
C THR A 171 -18.56 -20.50 -8.25
N GLU A 172 -18.80 -21.78 -7.98
CA GLU A 172 -19.63 -22.24 -6.85
C GLU A 172 -19.14 -21.71 -5.49
N LYS A 173 -17.81 -21.56 -5.32
CA LYS A 173 -17.18 -20.98 -4.13
C LYS A 173 -17.23 -19.45 -4.07
N GLY A 174 -17.88 -18.81 -5.05
CA GLY A 174 -18.07 -17.36 -5.12
C GLY A 174 -16.93 -16.56 -5.74
N TYR A 175 -15.85 -17.20 -6.20
CA TYR A 175 -14.76 -16.49 -6.90
C TYR A 175 -15.19 -16.05 -8.29
N ILE A 176 -14.82 -14.83 -8.67
CA ILE A 176 -15.00 -14.30 -10.02
C ILE A 176 -13.85 -14.75 -10.91
N ARG A 177 -14.18 -15.29 -12.09
CA ARG A 177 -13.24 -15.64 -13.15
C ARG A 177 -13.62 -14.94 -14.43
N LEU A 178 -12.62 -14.64 -15.24
CA LEU A 178 -12.80 -14.06 -16.56
C LEU A 178 -12.41 -15.09 -17.62
N SER A 179 -13.15 -15.13 -18.71
CA SER A 179 -12.80 -15.84 -19.95
C SER A 179 -13.01 -14.89 -21.12
N ASN A 180 -12.31 -15.08 -22.23
CA ASN A 180 -12.65 -14.32 -23.44
C ASN A 180 -14.04 -14.76 -23.93
N THR A 181 -14.74 -13.89 -24.67
CA THR A 181 -16.06 -14.20 -25.23
C THR A 181 -16.05 -15.42 -26.15
N ASP A 182 -14.90 -15.67 -26.78
CA ASP A 182 -14.74 -16.69 -27.81
C ASP A 182 -14.08 -17.97 -27.24
N ASP A 183 -13.77 -18.01 -25.94
CA ASP A 183 -13.21 -19.19 -25.28
C ASP A 183 -14.34 -20.20 -24.95
N GLU A 184 -14.16 -21.47 -25.33
CA GLU A 184 -15.04 -22.58 -24.88
C GLU A 184 -14.88 -22.86 -23.38
N ASP A 185 -13.67 -22.63 -22.84
CA ASP A 185 -13.35 -22.80 -21.42
C ASP A 185 -13.81 -21.61 -20.57
N LEU A 186 -14.92 -21.81 -19.88
CA LEU A 186 -15.32 -20.95 -18.77
C LEU A 186 -14.27 -21.06 -17.64
N TYR A 187 -14.00 -19.95 -16.93
CA TYR A 187 -13.12 -19.87 -15.75
C TYR A 187 -11.60 -19.79 -15.96
N LYS A 188 -11.15 -19.36 -17.14
CA LYS A 188 -9.73 -19.41 -17.55
C LYS A 188 -8.81 -18.50 -16.72
N TYR A 189 -9.26 -17.29 -16.41
CA TYR A 189 -8.42 -16.25 -15.82
C TYR A 189 -8.92 -15.76 -14.45
N MET A 190 -7.96 -15.42 -13.58
CA MET A 190 -8.16 -14.69 -12.34
C MET A 190 -7.53 -13.32 -12.46
N TYR A 191 -8.29 -12.27 -12.13
CA TYR A 191 -7.65 -10.98 -11.91
C TYR A 191 -6.88 -11.00 -10.58
N ARG A 192 -5.62 -10.61 -10.59
CA ARG A 192 -4.80 -10.46 -9.39
C ARG A 192 -4.21 -9.06 -9.35
N PHE A 193 -4.19 -8.48 -8.16
CA PHE A 193 -3.56 -7.20 -7.90
C PHE A 193 -2.87 -7.28 -6.55
N ASP A 194 -1.55 -7.16 -6.55
CA ASP A 194 -0.70 -7.21 -5.35
C ASP A 194 0.40 -6.15 -5.47
N MET A 195 0.59 -5.39 -4.39
CA MET A 195 1.68 -4.43 -4.25
C MET A 195 2.32 -4.58 -2.87
N LYS A 196 3.65 -4.48 -2.83
CA LYS A 196 4.40 -4.48 -1.58
C LYS A 196 5.25 -3.25 -1.49
N LEU A 197 5.56 -2.84 -0.26
CA LEU A 197 6.39 -1.67 -0.09
C LEU A 197 7.74 -1.88 -0.76
N ARG A 198 8.15 -0.92 -1.57
CA ARG A 198 9.44 -0.91 -2.24
C ARG A 198 10.49 -0.52 -1.20
N SER A 199 11.25 -1.51 -0.75
CA SER A 199 12.56 -1.27 -0.17
C SER A 199 13.49 -0.83 -1.29
N LEU A 200 14.44 0.06 -0.98
CA LEU A 200 15.64 0.19 -1.80
C LEU A 200 16.25 -1.20 -1.85
N GLU A 201 16.39 -1.76 -3.05
CA GLU A 201 17.28 -2.88 -3.27
C GLU A 201 18.68 -2.39 -2.89
N THR A 202 18.98 -2.56 -1.61
CA THR A 202 20.29 -2.36 -1.05
C THR A 202 21.13 -3.34 -1.83
N THR A 203 22.06 -2.84 -2.65
CA THR A 203 22.81 -3.71 -3.57
C THR A 203 23.29 -4.93 -2.79
N HIS A 204 23.26 -6.12 -3.42
CA HIS A 204 23.86 -7.33 -2.83
C HIS A 204 25.25 -7.06 -2.24
N THR A 205 25.97 -6.08 -2.80
CA THR A 205 27.24 -5.54 -2.31
C THR A 205 27.14 -4.81 -0.96
N GLU A 206 26.14 -3.98 -0.71
CA GLU A 206 25.93 -3.28 0.57
C GLU A 206 25.41 -4.23 1.65
N LEU A 207 24.39 -5.05 1.35
CA LEU A 207 23.92 -6.09 2.28
C LEU A 207 25.02 -7.11 2.54
N GLY A 208 25.75 -7.53 1.51
CA GLY A 208 26.89 -8.44 1.63
C GLY A 208 28.04 -7.88 2.48
N LYS A 209 28.18 -6.55 2.59
CA LYS A 209 29.12 -5.89 3.53
C LYS A 209 28.57 -5.77 4.95
N LEU A 210 27.25 -5.74 5.12
CA LEU A 210 26.58 -5.61 6.41
C LEU A 210 26.43 -6.97 7.09
N ILE A 211 25.93 -7.98 6.38
CA ILE A 211 25.58 -9.31 6.89
C ILE A 211 26.71 -9.95 7.73
N PRO A 212 27.97 -9.99 7.26
CA PRO A 212 29.05 -10.61 8.02
C PRO A 212 29.35 -9.91 9.35
N LYS A 213 28.88 -8.66 9.52
CA LYS A 213 29.10 -7.83 10.71
C LYS A 213 27.90 -7.83 11.66
N ILE A 214 26.78 -8.45 11.27
CA ILE A 214 25.61 -8.53 12.12
C ILE A 214 25.93 -9.49 13.27
N THR A 215 25.80 -8.97 14.49
CA THR A 215 25.97 -9.73 15.73
C THR A 215 24.63 -9.98 16.40
N HIS A 216 23.70 -9.03 16.29
CA HIS A 216 22.39 -9.12 16.90
C HIS A 216 21.31 -8.52 16.02
N ILE A 217 20.09 -9.03 16.15
CA ILE A 217 18.87 -8.36 15.71
C ILE A 217 18.31 -7.59 16.91
N VAL A 218 18.02 -6.30 16.72
CA VAL A 218 17.46 -5.41 17.72
C VAL A 218 16.04 -5.06 17.32
N ARG A 219 15.07 -5.24 18.22
CA ARG A 219 13.67 -4.85 18.04
C ARG A 219 13.25 -3.92 19.16
N ARG A 220 12.75 -2.74 18.80
CA ARG A 220 12.09 -1.79 19.69
C ARG A 220 10.59 -1.91 19.50
N GLU A 221 9.85 -1.91 20.61
CA GLU A 221 8.39 -1.96 20.60
C GLU A 221 7.79 -1.21 21.78
N THR A 222 6.62 -0.59 21.57
CA THR A 222 5.84 0.08 22.62
C THR A 222 4.65 -0.81 22.96
N ILE A 223 4.70 -1.48 24.11
CA ILE A 223 3.65 -2.39 24.56
C ILE A 223 2.63 -1.68 25.46
N ILE A 224 1.34 -1.95 25.25
CA ILE A 224 0.27 -1.58 26.18
C ILE A 224 0.10 -2.75 27.17
N ILE A 225 0.42 -2.52 28.44
CA ILE A 225 0.25 -3.55 29.48
C ILE A 225 -1.20 -3.51 29.96
N ASN A 226 -2.05 -4.33 29.34
CA ASN A 226 -3.38 -4.59 29.85
C ASN A 226 -3.31 -5.76 30.86
N PRO A 227 -3.89 -5.67 32.08
CA PRO A 227 -3.76 -6.72 33.10
C PRO A 227 -4.31 -8.10 32.69
N ASN A 228 -5.11 -8.16 31.62
CA ASN A 228 -5.78 -9.38 31.17
C ASN A 228 -5.38 -9.84 29.76
N ASP A 229 -4.47 -9.17 29.06
CA ASP A 229 -4.19 -9.55 27.67
C ASP A 229 -2.90 -10.36 27.53
N ALA A 230 -3.07 -11.51 26.89
CA ALA A 230 -2.07 -12.52 26.71
C ALA A 230 -0.98 -11.99 25.78
N ARG A 231 0.26 -12.10 26.25
CA ARG A 231 1.52 -12.09 25.49
C ARG A 231 1.29 -12.34 24.00
N ALA A 232 1.59 -11.34 23.15
CA ALA A 232 1.54 -11.48 21.70
C ALA A 232 2.23 -12.78 21.27
N ASP A 233 1.66 -13.54 20.34
CA ASP A 233 2.10 -14.91 20.06
C ASP A 233 3.57 -15.05 19.64
N TRP A 234 4.18 -13.97 19.12
CA TRP A 234 5.61 -13.94 18.83
C TRP A 234 6.50 -13.81 20.09
N LEU A 235 6.00 -13.23 21.19
CA LEU A 235 6.67 -13.22 22.50
C LEU A 235 6.70 -14.62 23.12
N LYS A 236 5.71 -15.48 22.85
CA LYS A 236 5.71 -16.88 23.32
C LYS A 236 6.81 -17.69 22.65
N THR A 237 6.92 -17.59 21.32
CA THR A 237 7.96 -18.27 20.54
C THR A 237 9.36 -17.77 20.90
N PHE A 238 9.54 -16.47 21.15
CA PHE A 238 10.82 -15.90 21.62
C PHE A 238 11.14 -16.20 23.09
N SER A 239 10.14 -16.34 23.97
CA SER A 239 10.36 -16.62 25.40
C SER A 239 10.93 -18.02 25.69
N THR A 240 10.78 -18.97 24.76
CA THR A 240 11.37 -20.31 24.85
C THR A 240 12.90 -20.30 24.74
N LEU A 241 13.49 -19.22 24.20
CA LEU A 241 14.93 -19.08 23.96
C LEU A 241 15.67 -18.21 24.99
N VAL A 242 14.95 -17.45 25.83
CA VAL A 242 15.59 -16.48 26.74
C VAL A 242 14.90 -16.49 28.12
N PRO A 243 15.59 -16.94 29.19
CA PRO A 243 15.03 -16.94 30.52
C PRO A 243 15.23 -15.55 31.16
N PHE A 244 14.23 -15.10 31.93
CA PHE A 244 14.18 -13.89 32.75
C PHE A 244 13.84 -12.55 32.08
N VAL A 245 12.56 -12.19 32.16
CA VAL A 245 12.14 -10.81 32.41
C VAL A 245 11.01 -10.82 33.46
N SER A 246 11.31 -10.42 34.69
CA SER A 246 10.30 -10.21 35.75
C SER A 246 9.84 -8.74 35.75
N GLY A 247 8.54 -8.50 35.89
CA GLY A 247 7.96 -7.15 35.84
C GLY A 247 7.02 -6.85 37.00
N LYS A 248 7.25 -5.74 37.71
CA LYS A 248 6.31 -5.13 38.67
C LYS A 248 5.15 -4.41 37.96
N LYS A 249 3.98 -4.49 38.60
CA LYS A 249 2.68 -3.94 38.20
C LYS A 249 2.64 -2.42 38.29
N ASN A 250 2.34 -1.76 37.18
CA ASN A 250 1.49 -0.56 37.05
C ASN A 250 1.45 -0.15 35.57
N ALA A 251 0.23 0.08 35.06
CA ALA A 251 -0.04 0.33 33.65
C ALA A 251 0.32 1.76 33.25
N LYS A 252 1.33 1.89 32.38
CA LYS A 252 1.53 2.93 31.35
C LYS A 252 2.30 2.22 30.23
N THR A 253 2.07 2.57 28.97
CA THR A 253 2.80 2.01 27.82
C THR A 253 4.28 1.88 28.13
N ARG A 254 4.88 0.72 27.82
CA ARG A 254 6.32 0.49 28.03
C ARG A 254 7.03 0.37 26.71
N GLN A 255 8.08 1.14 26.55
CA GLN A 255 9.07 0.95 25.50
C GLN A 255 10.01 -0.17 25.93
N ILE A 256 10.10 -1.20 25.10
CA ILE A 256 11.03 -2.31 25.28
C ILE A 256 12.00 -2.33 24.11
N GLU A 257 13.26 -2.68 24.38
CA GLU A 257 14.26 -3.03 23.37
C GLU A 257 14.68 -4.46 23.65
N ILE A 258 14.50 -5.32 22.65
CA ILE A 258 14.92 -6.72 22.67
C ILE A 258 16.12 -6.84 21.74
N LYS A 259 17.22 -7.35 22.28
CA LYS A 259 18.44 -7.62 21.52
C LYS A 259 18.70 -9.12 21.54
N ALA A 260 18.62 -9.75 20.38
CA ALA A 260 18.82 -11.18 20.21
C ALA A 260 20.10 -11.43 19.41
N GLU A 261 21.00 -12.24 19.95
CA GLU A 261 22.20 -12.65 19.20
C GLU A 261 21.78 -13.48 18.00
N ALA A 262 22.19 -13.05 16.80
CA ALA A 262 21.79 -13.68 15.55
C ALA A 262 22.79 -13.35 14.45
N LYS A 263 23.05 -14.34 13.58
CA LYS A 263 23.86 -14.20 12.36
C LYS A 263 22.99 -14.56 11.14
N PRO A 264 22.04 -13.67 10.78
CA PRO A 264 21.08 -13.97 9.72
C PRO A 264 21.76 -14.10 8.36
N SER A 265 21.21 -14.96 7.51
CA SER A 265 21.53 -15.06 6.09
C SER A 265 21.04 -13.84 5.32
N LEU A 266 21.49 -13.71 4.06
CA LEU A 266 21.03 -12.66 3.16
C LEU A 266 19.51 -12.68 2.97
N ASN A 267 18.93 -13.86 2.76
CA ASN A 267 17.49 -14.01 2.57
C ASN A 267 16.72 -13.60 3.83
N GLU A 268 17.18 -13.99 5.03
CA GLU A 268 16.53 -13.58 6.29
C GLU A 268 16.62 -12.07 6.52
N VAL A 269 17.75 -11.45 6.20
CA VAL A 269 17.89 -9.97 6.26
C VAL A 269 16.93 -9.30 5.28
N GLN A 270 16.81 -9.82 4.05
CA GLN A 270 15.86 -9.32 3.06
C GLN A 270 14.41 -9.48 3.53
N GLU A 271 14.04 -10.66 4.05
CA GLU A 271 12.72 -10.92 4.60
C GLU A 271 12.39 -10.00 5.79
N ILE A 272 13.36 -9.75 6.68
CA ILE A 272 13.19 -8.80 7.79
C ILE A 272 12.97 -7.39 7.23
N ILE A 273 13.76 -6.96 6.24
CA ILE A 273 13.60 -5.66 5.59
C ILE A 273 12.22 -5.53 4.95
N GLU A 274 11.78 -6.53 4.19
CA GLU A 274 10.49 -6.56 3.51
C GLU A 274 9.32 -6.56 4.50
N LYS A 275 9.36 -7.45 5.50
CA LYS A 275 8.31 -7.58 6.51
C LYS A 275 8.17 -6.30 7.34
N TYR A 276 9.29 -5.69 7.72
CA TYR A 276 9.27 -4.46 8.50
C TYR A 276 8.89 -3.23 7.65
N SER A 277 9.18 -3.27 6.35
CA SER A 277 8.75 -2.26 5.39
C SER A 277 7.24 -2.24 5.20
N ALA A 278 6.57 -3.40 5.24
CA ALA A 278 5.12 -3.53 5.03
C ALA A 278 4.24 -2.87 6.12
N GLU A 279 4.80 -2.51 7.28
CA GLU A 279 4.03 -1.92 8.37
C GLU A 279 3.90 -0.38 8.17
N ASP A 280 2.66 0.12 8.08
CA ASP A 280 2.38 1.55 7.99
C ASP A 280 2.64 2.20 9.36
N ARG A 281 3.73 2.97 9.46
CA ARG A 281 4.21 3.54 10.73
C ARG A 281 4.57 5.01 10.55
N GLU A 282 4.18 5.82 11.53
CA GLU A 282 4.52 7.24 11.58
C GLU A 282 6.01 7.47 11.85
N LYS A 283 6.52 8.60 11.33
CA LYS A 283 7.94 8.96 11.17
C LYS A 283 8.77 9.06 12.47
N ARG A 284 8.20 8.75 13.64
CA ARG A 284 8.79 9.04 14.96
C ARG A 284 8.46 8.00 16.05
N LEU A 285 8.07 6.79 15.68
CA LEU A 285 7.82 5.77 16.69
C LEU A 285 9.16 5.14 17.12
N TRP A 286 9.34 5.02 18.43
CA TRP A 286 10.44 4.30 19.08
C TRP A 286 10.65 2.91 18.48
N ASP A 287 9.55 2.33 18.01
CA ASP A 287 9.47 0.98 17.50
C ASP A 287 10.16 0.85 16.15
N ASN A 288 11.22 0.05 16.10
CA ASN A 288 12.06 -0.17 14.94
C ASN A 288 12.69 -1.58 15.00
N VAL A 289 13.10 -2.14 13.87
CA VAL A 289 13.96 -3.32 13.81
C VAL A 289 15.28 -2.93 13.19
N GLY A 290 16.39 -3.41 13.75
CA GLY A 290 17.72 -3.06 13.29
C GLY A 290 18.72 -4.19 13.47
N PHE A 291 19.82 -4.08 12.72
CA PHE A 291 20.93 -5.01 12.76
C PHE A 291 22.09 -4.38 13.53
N ALA A 292 22.43 -4.93 14.70
CA ALA A 292 23.55 -4.46 15.50
C ALA A 292 24.88 -5.02 14.97
N THR A 293 25.83 -4.13 14.78
CA THR A 293 27.20 -4.40 14.37
C THR A 293 28.18 -3.82 15.39
N ASP A 294 29.48 -4.05 15.17
CA ASP A 294 30.58 -3.39 15.89
C ASP A 294 30.51 -1.86 15.84
N LYS A 295 29.91 -1.29 14.80
CA LYS A 295 29.78 0.16 14.59
C LYS A 295 28.46 0.76 15.06
N GLY A 296 27.57 -0.05 15.64
CA GLY A 296 26.24 0.37 16.08
C GLY A 296 25.10 -0.32 15.33
N ILE A 297 23.89 0.21 15.48
CA ILE A 297 22.65 -0.41 14.97
C ILE A 297 22.29 0.22 13.63
N THR A 298 22.18 -0.61 12.58
CA THR A 298 21.62 -0.21 11.30
C THR A 298 20.12 -0.52 11.30
N TRP A 299 19.29 0.51 11.41
CA TRP A 299 17.84 0.37 11.39
C TRP A 299 17.32 0.04 10.00
N VAL A 300 16.29 -0.82 9.95
CA VAL A 300 15.69 -1.33 8.72
C VAL A 300 14.94 -0.25 7.94
N ASP A 301 14.35 0.73 8.65
CA ASP A 301 13.64 1.86 8.03
C ASP A 301 14.51 2.72 7.12
N LYS A 302 15.84 2.70 7.30
CA LYS A 302 16.82 3.31 6.39
C LYS A 302 16.69 2.80 4.95
N TYR A 303 16.25 1.56 4.77
CA TYR A 303 16.10 0.92 3.46
C TYR A 303 14.73 1.19 2.82
N ARG A 304 13.82 1.90 3.49
CA ARG A 304 12.51 2.24 2.93
C ARG A 304 12.62 3.47 2.04
N MET A 305 12.16 3.36 0.78
CA MET A 305 12.08 4.52 -0.10
C MET A 305 10.95 5.45 0.39
N ARG A 306 11.32 6.69 0.74
CA ARG A 306 10.39 7.73 1.22
C ARG A 306 10.80 9.07 0.63
N ASP A 307 9.81 9.92 0.39
CA ASP A 307 10.03 11.29 -0.03
C ASP A 307 8.93 12.21 0.52
N ILE A 308 8.98 13.50 0.22
CA ILE A 308 8.05 14.51 0.68
C ILE A 308 7.57 15.35 -0.51
N LEU A 309 6.25 15.45 -0.64
CA LEU A 309 5.58 16.41 -1.50
C LEU A 309 5.17 17.63 -0.67
N ASN A 310 5.61 18.82 -1.07
CA ASN A 310 5.14 20.07 -0.46
C ASN A 310 4.02 20.65 -1.32
N VAL A 311 2.84 20.86 -0.73
CA VAL A 311 1.68 21.44 -1.40
C VAL A 311 1.47 22.87 -0.88
N PRO A 312 1.40 23.89 -1.77
CA PRO A 312 1.33 25.29 -1.36
C PRO A 312 0.08 25.68 -0.55
N SER A 313 -1.03 24.95 -0.73
CA SER A 313 -2.33 25.26 -0.11
C SER A 313 -2.50 24.59 1.26
N ASP A 314 -2.99 25.36 2.24
CA ASP A 314 -3.44 24.86 3.55
C ASP A 314 -4.91 24.42 3.55
N ASP A 315 -5.68 24.78 2.53
CA ASP A 315 -7.08 24.39 2.43
C ASP A 315 -7.27 23.11 1.64
N TYR A 316 -7.57 22.04 2.36
CA TYR A 316 -7.82 20.71 1.82
C TYR A 316 -9.02 20.65 0.86
N SER A 317 -9.90 21.67 0.86
CA SER A 317 -11.03 21.75 -0.10
C SER A 317 -10.60 21.97 -1.56
N THR A 318 -9.31 22.19 -1.79
CA THR A 318 -8.71 22.35 -3.12
C THR A 318 -8.03 21.08 -3.62
N TYR A 319 -7.98 20.01 -2.82
CA TYR A 319 -7.22 18.81 -3.14
C TYR A 319 -8.04 17.93 -4.09
N SER A 320 -7.99 18.22 -5.39
CA SER A 320 -8.39 17.30 -6.44
C SER A 320 -7.23 16.39 -6.84
N ALA A 321 -7.53 15.28 -7.53
CA ALA A 321 -6.49 14.41 -8.04
C ALA A 321 -5.61 15.13 -9.08
N ALA A 322 -6.22 15.94 -9.95
CA ALA A 322 -5.47 16.76 -10.91
C ALA A 322 -4.53 17.76 -10.22
N TYR A 323 -4.99 18.46 -9.19
CA TYR A 323 -4.18 19.44 -8.47
C TYR A 323 -3.00 18.80 -7.74
N ILE A 324 -3.21 17.69 -7.04
CA ILE A 324 -2.10 16.98 -6.38
C ILE A 324 -1.12 16.42 -7.41
N TYR A 325 -1.61 15.92 -8.56
CA TYR A 325 -0.73 15.45 -9.62
C TYR A 325 0.11 16.58 -10.21
N GLU A 326 -0.46 17.77 -10.41
CA GLU A 326 0.30 18.94 -10.86
C GLU A 326 1.52 19.20 -9.96
N GLN A 327 1.34 19.14 -8.63
CA GLN A 327 2.44 19.31 -7.68
C GLN A 327 3.50 18.19 -7.79
N ILE A 328 3.06 16.95 -8.04
CA ILE A 328 3.96 15.81 -8.28
C ILE A 328 4.74 16.03 -9.58
N SER A 329 4.08 16.49 -10.65
CA SER A 329 4.64 16.60 -12.00
C SER A 329 5.90 17.47 -12.03
N HIS A 330 5.93 18.55 -11.25
CA HIS A 330 7.10 19.44 -11.10
C HIS A 330 8.35 18.72 -10.58
N LYS A 331 8.16 17.66 -9.78
CA LYS A 331 9.24 16.89 -9.15
C LYS A 331 9.26 15.42 -9.56
N ARG A 332 8.45 15.01 -10.54
CA ARG A 332 8.31 13.60 -10.95
C ARG A 332 9.66 12.95 -11.19
N LYS A 333 10.53 13.62 -11.96
CA LYS A 333 11.88 13.13 -12.29
C LYS A 333 12.74 12.88 -11.05
N GLU A 334 12.63 13.72 -10.03
CA GLU A 334 13.34 13.58 -8.75
C GLU A 334 12.82 12.34 -8.01
N PHE A 335 11.50 12.24 -7.83
CA PHE A 335 10.85 11.15 -7.11
C PHE A 335 11.13 9.76 -7.71
N ILE A 336 11.15 9.64 -9.04
CA ILE A 336 11.38 8.36 -9.72
C ILE A 336 12.86 8.06 -9.98
N SER A 337 13.77 9.02 -9.81
CA SER A 337 15.20 8.84 -10.12
C SER A 337 15.83 7.63 -9.42
N PRO A 338 15.56 7.36 -8.13
CA PRO A 338 16.09 6.18 -7.46
C PRO A 338 15.62 4.86 -8.11
N ILE A 339 14.35 4.79 -8.51
CA ILE A 339 13.77 3.62 -9.18
C ILE A 339 14.41 3.40 -10.55
N LEU A 340 14.59 4.47 -11.33
CA LEU A 340 15.26 4.38 -12.63
C LEU A 340 16.72 3.92 -12.52
N LYS A 341 17.43 4.32 -11.47
CA LYS A 341 18.81 3.85 -11.19
C LYS A 341 18.82 2.36 -10.84
N GLU A 342 17.88 1.92 -10.00
CA GLU A 342 17.71 0.51 -9.62
C GLU A 342 17.43 -0.37 -10.84
N LEU A 343 16.46 0.00 -11.68
CA LEU A 343 16.12 -0.73 -12.90
C LEU A 343 17.31 -0.85 -13.87
N LYS A 344 18.09 0.24 -14.04
CA LYS A 344 19.32 0.21 -14.84
C LYS A 344 20.36 -0.73 -14.24
N ALA A 345 20.54 -0.72 -12.92
CA ALA A 345 21.48 -1.61 -12.24
C ALA A 345 21.11 -3.09 -12.42
N LEU A 346 19.82 -3.44 -12.32
CA LEU A 346 19.31 -4.79 -12.56
C LEU A 346 19.54 -5.27 -14.00
N GLN A 347 19.33 -4.41 -14.99
CA GLN A 347 19.61 -4.71 -16.39
C GLN A 347 21.11 -4.92 -16.69
N SER A 348 21.99 -4.34 -15.86
CA SER A 348 23.44 -4.39 -16.03
C SER A 348 24.08 -5.64 -15.40
N GLN A 349 23.34 -6.45 -14.65
CA GLN A 349 23.87 -7.65 -14.01
C GLN A 349 24.01 -8.81 -15.01
N PRO A 350 25.17 -9.49 -15.07
CA PRO A 350 25.33 -10.65 -15.94
C PRO A 350 24.39 -11.78 -15.49
N ARG A 351 23.56 -12.30 -16.41
CA ARG A 351 22.72 -13.48 -16.16
C ARG A 351 23.61 -14.65 -15.75
N ILE A 352 23.62 -15.00 -14.47
CA ILE A 352 24.23 -16.25 -14.00
C ILE A 352 23.39 -17.38 -14.60
N LYS A 353 23.94 -18.08 -15.60
CA LYS A 353 23.37 -19.32 -16.11
C LYS A 353 23.31 -20.29 -14.93
N LYS A 354 22.11 -20.67 -14.49
CA LYS A 354 21.95 -21.88 -13.66
C LYS A 354 22.50 -23.03 -14.49
N ALA A 355 23.62 -23.61 -14.04
CA ALA A 355 24.08 -24.88 -14.56
C ALA A 355 23.01 -25.93 -14.26
N SER A 356 22.41 -26.48 -15.30
CA SER A 356 21.70 -27.74 -15.26
C SER A 356 22.73 -28.82 -14.92
N GLY A 357 22.76 -29.24 -13.66
CA GLY A 357 23.36 -30.52 -13.29
C GLY A 357 22.36 -31.61 -13.60
N GLU A 358 22.53 -32.26 -14.74
CA GLU A 358 22.14 -33.66 -14.92
C GLU A 358 23.29 -34.49 -14.34
N ASP A 359 22.97 -35.35 -13.37
CA ASP A 359 23.53 -36.69 -13.21
C ASP A 359 22.39 -37.60 -12.74
#